data_AF-A0A940SQP6-F1
#
_entry.id   AF-A0A940SQP6-F1
#
_cell.length_a   1.000
_cell.length_b   1.000
_cell.length_c   1.000
_cell.angle_alpha   90.00
_cell.angle_beta   90.00
_cell.angle_gamma   90.00
#
_symmetry.space_group_name_H-M   'P 1'
#
loop_
_entity.id
_entity.type
_entity.pdbx_description
1 polymer ?
#
loop_
_entity_poly.entity_id
_entity_poly.type
_entity_poly.pdbx_seq_one_letter_code
_entity_poly.pdbx_strand_id
1 'polypeptide(L)'
;MKSFFSMFPRSAKEFYDLRSLTVTAMFIAISMVIEKFTINFPLFKINFAFLAIAVIGMLCGPTVGFVAGMLCDIVGWIANPDGGFFPAYTLVAGIQGLIYGILLYYKQDKISLF
;
A
#
# COMPACT_ATOMS: atom_id res chain seq x y z
N MET A 1 18.16 -10.95 -14.77
CA MET A 1 18.03 -9.83 -13.82
C MET A 1 17.35 -8.56 -14.37
N LYS A 2 17.18 -8.37 -15.69
CA LYS A 2 16.53 -7.17 -16.27
C LYS A 2 15.05 -6.97 -15.89
N SER A 3 14.36 -8.01 -15.42
CA SER A 3 12.94 -7.95 -15.06
C SER A 3 12.69 -7.07 -13.83
N PHE A 4 13.48 -7.23 -12.75
CA PHE A 4 13.30 -6.52 -11.47
C PHE A 4 13.36 -4.99 -11.60
N PHE A 5 14.41 -4.47 -12.24
CA PHE A 5 14.58 -3.03 -12.41
C PHE A 5 13.63 -2.41 -13.44
N SER A 6 12.99 -3.21 -14.30
CA SER A 6 11.98 -2.71 -15.25
C SER A 6 10.61 -2.45 -14.61
N MET A 7 10.34 -3.01 -13.42
CA MET A 7 9.07 -2.85 -12.71
C MET A 7 8.94 -1.45 -12.09
N PHE A 8 10.03 -0.88 -11.60
CA PHE A 8 10.09 0.46 -10.98
C PHE A 8 9.68 1.59 -11.93
N PRO A 9 10.31 1.78 -13.11
CA PRO A 9 9.92 2.85 -14.03
C PRO A 9 8.53 2.66 -14.64
N ARG A 10 8.02 1.41 -14.69
CA ARG A 10 6.65 1.13 -15.13
C ARG A 10 5.61 1.48 -14.06
N SER A 11 5.84 1.07 -12.81
CA SER A 11 5.02 1.46 -11.66
C SER A 11 5.07 2.98 -11.43
N ALA A 12 6.21 3.62 -11.70
CA ALA A 12 6.33 5.08 -11.68
C ALA A 12 5.43 5.76 -12.73
N LYS A 13 5.18 5.11 -13.87
CA LYS A 13 4.30 5.61 -14.92
C LYS A 13 2.82 5.48 -14.54
N GLU A 14 2.46 4.48 -13.73
CA GLU A 14 1.10 4.29 -13.20
C GLU A 14 0.68 5.47 -12.30
N PHE A 15 1.60 6.19 -11.64
CA PHE A 15 1.26 7.43 -10.92
C PHE A 15 0.69 8.53 -11.82
N TYR A 16 0.98 8.51 -13.11
CA TYR A 16 0.50 9.51 -14.07
C TYR A 16 -0.90 9.18 -14.60
N ASP A 17 -1.38 7.94 -14.40
CA ASP A 17 -2.74 7.57 -14.75
C ASP A 17 -3.71 7.93 -13.60
N LEU A 18 -4.68 8.78 -13.91
CA LEU A 18 -5.70 9.23 -12.97
C LEU A 18 -6.52 8.05 -12.41
N ARG A 19 -6.69 6.99 -13.19
CA ARG A 19 -7.42 5.78 -12.74
C ARG A 19 -6.64 5.05 -11.65
N SER A 20 -5.35 4.82 -11.87
CA SER A 20 -4.47 4.18 -10.88
C SER A 20 -4.39 4.99 -9.58
N LEU A 21 -4.31 6.32 -9.69
CA LEU A 21 -4.31 7.21 -8.53
C LEU A 21 -5.61 7.16 -7.73
N THR A 22 -6.76 7.24 -8.40
CA THR A 22 -8.08 7.17 -7.74
C THR A 22 -8.34 5.80 -7.11
N VAL A 23 -7.95 4.71 -7.78
CA VAL A 23 -8.03 3.35 -7.21
C VAL A 23 -7.16 3.22 -5.97
N THR A 24 -5.92 3.73 -6.02
CA THR A 24 -5.01 3.75 -4.86
C THR A 24 -5.63 4.52 -3.68
N ALA A 25 -6.19 5.70 -3.94
CA ALA A 25 -6.86 6.51 -2.92
C ALA A 25 -8.08 5.79 -2.30
N MET A 26 -8.89 5.11 -3.10
CA MET A 26 -10.01 4.31 -2.59
C MET A 26 -9.54 3.16 -1.69
N PHE A 27 -8.48 2.45 -2.07
CA PHE A 27 -7.95 1.38 -1.24
C PHE A 27 -7.33 1.89 0.08
N ILE A 28 -6.70 3.07 0.06
CA ILE A 28 -6.24 3.75 1.29
C ILE A 28 -7.45 4.09 2.17
N ALA A 29 -8.55 4.60 1.61
CA ALA A 29 -9.76 4.86 2.39
C ALA A 29 -10.35 3.57 3.00
N ILE A 30 -10.34 2.46 2.24
CA ILE A 30 -10.80 1.15 2.70
C ILE A 30 -9.89 0.62 3.83
N SER A 31 -8.57 0.80 3.74
CA SER A 31 -7.63 0.36 4.78
C SER A 31 -7.95 1.01 6.13
N MET A 32 -8.28 2.31 6.12
CA MET A 32 -8.68 3.06 7.32
C MET A 32 -9.97 2.54 7.95
N VAL A 33 -10.96 2.19 7.11
CA VAL A 33 -12.22 1.62 7.60
C VAL A 33 -11.98 0.26 8.24
N ILE A 34 -11.16 -0.58 7.60
CA ILE A 34 -10.80 -1.91 8.12
C ILE A 34 -10.01 -1.80 9.42
N GLU A 35 -9.11 -0.82 9.52
CA GLU A 35 -8.30 -0.58 10.73
C GLU A 35 -9.16 -0.26 11.96
N LYS A 36 -10.32 0.38 11.77
CA LYS A 36 -11.30 0.58 12.86
C LYS A 36 -11.90 -0.72 13.39
N PHE A 37 -11.95 -1.78 12.57
CA PHE A 37 -12.43 -3.11 12.97
C PHE A 37 -11.30 -3.99 13.53
N THR A 38 -10.38 -3.40 14.31
CA THR A 38 -9.30 -4.14 14.96
C THR A 38 -9.83 -4.95 16.14
N ILE A 39 -9.51 -6.25 16.17
CA ILE A 39 -9.80 -7.12 17.30
C ILE A 39 -8.65 -6.98 18.30
N ASN A 40 -8.91 -6.30 19.41
CA ASN A 40 -7.95 -6.10 20.49
C ASN A 40 -7.98 -7.30 21.45
N PHE A 41 -6.86 -8.02 21.54
CA PHE A 41 -6.59 -8.94 22.65
C PHE A 41 -5.74 -8.23 23.72
N PRO A 42 -5.66 -8.76 24.95
CA PRO A 42 -4.90 -8.14 26.04
C PRO A 42 -3.40 -7.97 25.76
N LEU A 43 -2.85 -8.76 24.83
CA LEU A 43 -1.41 -8.81 24.51
C LEU A 43 -1.06 -8.41 23.07
N PHE A 44 -2.02 -8.41 22.15
CA PHE A 44 -1.78 -8.11 20.74
C PHE A 44 -3.04 -7.57 20.05
N LYS A 45 -2.83 -6.70 19.06
CA LYS A 45 -3.87 -6.16 18.19
C LYS A 45 -3.72 -6.79 16.82
N ILE A 46 -4.80 -7.34 16.25
CA ILE A 46 -4.79 -7.86 14.87
C ILE A 46 -5.56 -6.89 13.99
N ASN A 47 -4.86 -6.26 13.04
CA ASN A 47 -5.47 -5.43 12.00
C ASN A 47 -5.38 -6.13 10.63
N PHE A 48 -6.34 -5.83 9.76
CA PHE A 48 -6.36 -6.31 8.37
C PHE A 48 -6.04 -5.20 7.36
N ALA A 49 -5.61 -4.03 7.84
CA ALA A 49 -5.23 -2.89 7.00
C ALA A 49 -4.08 -3.22 6.02
N PHE A 50 -3.21 -4.17 6.39
CA PHE A 50 -2.13 -4.67 5.53
C PHE A 50 -2.64 -5.23 4.19
N LEU A 51 -3.86 -5.77 4.15
CA LEU A 51 -4.44 -6.37 2.95
C LEU A 51 -4.64 -5.32 1.86
N ALA A 52 -5.11 -4.13 2.23
CA ALA A 52 -5.32 -3.04 1.28
C ALA A 52 -3.98 -2.55 0.69
N ILE A 53 -2.94 -2.43 1.52
CA ILE A 53 -1.58 -2.07 1.06
C ILE A 53 -1.04 -3.16 0.12
N ALA A 54 -1.29 -4.44 0.42
CA ALA A 54 -0.90 -5.55 -0.43
C ALA A 54 -1.61 -5.51 -1.80
N VAL A 55 -2.91 -5.20 -1.83
CA VAL A 55 -3.69 -5.05 -3.07
C VAL A 55 -3.20 -3.86 -3.89
N ILE A 56 -2.86 -2.73 -3.26
CA ILE A 56 -2.27 -1.57 -3.96
C ILE A 56 -0.92 -1.95 -4.56
N GLY A 57 -0.05 -2.64 -3.81
CA GLY A 57 1.23 -3.12 -4.31
C GLY A 57 1.07 -4.09 -5.49
N MET A 58 0.07 -4.98 -5.44
CA MET A 58 -0.26 -5.90 -6.52
C MET A 58 -0.74 -5.18 -7.79
N LEU A 59 -1.63 -4.19 -7.66
CA LEU A 59 -2.25 -3.51 -8.80
C LEU A 59 -1.36 -2.42 -9.42
N CYS A 60 -0.74 -1.60 -8.58
CA CYS A 60 -0.05 -0.38 -9.02
C CYS A 60 1.48 -0.54 -9.01
N GLY A 61 2.00 -1.62 -8.42
CA GLY A 61 3.41 -2.00 -8.43
C GLY A 61 4.25 -1.47 -7.26
N PRO A 62 5.58 -1.69 -7.29
CA PRO A 62 6.45 -1.50 -6.14
C PRO A 62 6.63 -0.03 -5.71
N THR A 63 6.67 0.92 -6.65
CA THR A 63 6.86 2.33 -6.30
C THR A 63 5.57 2.95 -5.78
N VAL A 64 4.42 2.58 -6.37
CA VAL A 64 3.10 3.04 -5.87
C VAL A 64 2.79 2.40 -4.53
N GLY A 65 3.08 1.11 -4.36
CA GLY A 65 2.93 0.41 -3.08
C GLY A 65 3.77 1.02 -1.96
N PHE A 66 5.02 1.43 -2.24
CA PHE A 66 5.89 2.11 -1.27
C PHE A 66 5.28 3.43 -0.79
N VAL A 67 4.87 4.30 -1.73
CA VAL A 67 4.29 5.60 -1.40
C VAL A 67 2.93 5.44 -0.71
N ALA A 68 2.10 4.52 -1.18
CA ALA A 68 0.81 4.23 -0.57
C ALA A 68 0.95 3.70 0.85
N GLY A 69 1.96 2.87 1.15
CA GLY A 69 2.27 2.42 2.51
C GLY A 69 2.63 3.56 3.44
N MET A 70 3.47 4.51 2.97
CA MET A 70 3.79 5.72 3.72
C MET A 70 2.56 6.61 3.95
N LEU A 71 1.74 6.79 2.92
CA LEU A 71 0.52 7.59 3.02
C LEU A 71 -0.50 6.95 3.96
N CYS A 72 -0.68 5.63 3.91
CA CYS A 72 -1.54 4.90 4.85
C CYS A 72 -1.10 5.15 6.30
N ASP A 73 0.19 5.09 6.61
CA ASP A 73 0.69 5.32 7.96
C ASP A 73 0.43 6.77 8.44
N ILE A 74 0.71 7.76 7.59
CA ILE A 74 0.45 9.17 7.91
C ILE A 74 -1.05 9.43 8.09
N VAL A 75 -1.88 8.92 7.18
CA VAL A 75 -3.34 9.09 7.23
C VAL A 75 -3.94 8.34 8.44
N GLY A 76 -3.43 7.15 8.75
CA GLY A 76 -3.83 6.37 9.92
C GLY A 76 -3.51 7.09 11.22
N TRP A 77 -2.30 7.66 11.31
CA TRP A 77 -1.91 8.48 12.46
C TRP A 77 -2.78 9.74 12.62
N ILE A 78 -3.16 10.40 11.52
CA ILE A 78 -4.09 11.55 11.57
C ILE A 78 -5.49 11.10 12.01
N ALA A 79 -5.96 9.94 11.54
CA ALA A 79 -7.30 9.44 11.83
C ALA A 79 -7.45 8.93 13.27
N ASN A 80 -6.41 8.31 13.83
CA ASN A 80 -6.33 7.88 15.23
C ASN A 80 -4.92 8.17 15.75
N PRO A 81 -4.69 9.33 16.41
CA PRO A 81 -3.39 9.68 16.96
C PRO A 81 -3.11 8.86 18.23
N ASP A 82 -2.78 7.57 18.04
CA ASP A 82 -2.27 6.69 19.10
C ASP A 82 -0.77 6.97 19.31
N GLY A 83 -0.48 8.02 20.08
CA GLY A 83 0.88 8.38 20.49
C GLY A 83 1.68 9.25 19.50
N GLY A 84 2.99 9.34 19.74
CA GLY A 84 3.89 10.20 18.98
C GLY A 84 4.20 9.66 17.58
N PHE A 85 4.13 10.52 16.57
CA PHE A 85 4.52 10.18 15.20
C PHE A 85 6.01 9.83 15.15
N PHE A 86 6.32 8.58 14.80
CA PHE A 86 7.69 8.13 14.60
C PHE A 86 7.94 7.89 13.11
N PRO A 87 8.78 8.70 12.44
CA PRO A 87 9.00 8.58 11.00
C PRO A 87 9.62 7.23 10.60
N ALA A 88 10.22 6.51 11.54
CA ALA A 88 10.67 5.14 11.34
C ALA A 88 9.51 4.17 11.04
N TYR A 89 8.33 4.34 11.66
CA TYR A 89 7.17 3.50 11.38
C TYR A 89 6.62 3.74 9.98
N THR A 90 6.59 4.99 9.53
CA THR A 90 6.23 5.34 8.15
C THR A 90 7.16 4.70 7.12
N LEU A 91 8.48 4.68 7.40
CA LEU A 91 9.45 3.99 6.55
C LEU A 91 9.22 2.47 6.53
N VAL A 92 8.91 1.87 7.68
CA VAL A 92 8.60 0.44 7.77
C VAL A 92 7.33 0.11 6.97
N ALA A 93 6.27 0.92 7.08
CA ALA A 93 5.04 0.77 6.31
C ALA A 93 5.27 0.95 4.80
N GLY A 94 6.12 1.89 4.42
CA GLY A 94 6.56 2.05 3.03
C GLY A 94 7.30 0.82 2.52
N ILE A 95 8.30 0.33 3.26
CA ILE A 95 9.05 -0.89 2.90
C ILE A 95 8.13 -2.11 2.80
N GLN A 96 7.16 -2.24 3.71
CA GLN A 96 6.13 -3.28 3.63
C GLN A 96 5.36 -3.20 2.30
N GLY A 97 4.89 -2.01 1.92
CA GLY A 97 4.21 -1.78 0.64
C GLY A 97 5.09 -2.06 -0.58
N LEU A 98 6.39 -1.75 -0.49
CA LEU A 98 7.38 -2.09 -1.52
C LEU A 98 7.58 -3.59 -1.63
N ILE A 99 7.69 -4.32 -0.53
CA ILE A 99 7.85 -5.78 -0.53
C ILE A 99 6.62 -6.44 -1.16
N TYR A 100 5.42 -5.99 -0.80
CA TYR A 100 4.19 -6.47 -1.44
C TYR A 100 4.17 -6.15 -2.93
N GLY A 101 4.55 -4.94 -3.32
CA GLY A 101 4.65 -4.57 -4.73
C GLY A 101 5.83 -5.19 -5.49
N ILE A 102 6.79 -5.84 -4.84
CA ILE A 102 7.82 -6.63 -5.52
C ILE A 102 7.36 -8.09 -5.68
N LEU A 103 6.79 -8.66 -4.62
CA LEU A 103 6.42 -10.07 -4.58
C LEU A 103 5.10 -10.36 -5.30
N LEU A 104 4.12 -9.47 -5.16
CA LEU A 104 2.76 -9.64 -5.68
C LEU A 104 2.51 -8.89 -6.98
N TYR A 105 3.45 -8.07 -7.45
CA TYR A 105 3.33 -7.38 -8.74
C TYR A 105 3.50 -8.36 -9.89
N TYR A 106 2.41 -9.07 -10.14
CA TYR A 106 2.25 -10.00 -11.23
C TYR A 106 1.41 -9.29 -12.28
N LYS A 107 2.07 -8.61 -13.22
CA LYS A 107 1.37 -8.18 -14.43
C LYS A 107 1.10 -9.45 -15.24
N GLN A 108 -0.13 -9.98 -15.14
CA GLN A 108 -0.68 -10.80 -16.21
C GLN A 108 -0.52 -9.98 -17.48
N ASP A 109 0.35 -10.40 -18.40
CA ASP A 109 0.52 -9.78 -19.73
C ASP A 109 -0.79 -9.81 -20.56
N LYS A 110 -1.90 -10.30 -20.00
CA LYS A 110 -3.26 -10.21 -20.53
C LYS A 110 -4.30 -10.18 -19.39
N ILE A 111 -4.55 -9.02 -18.80
CA ILE A 111 -5.94 -8.67 -18.43
C ILE A 111 -6.30 -7.45 -19.26
N SER A 112 -6.71 -7.74 -20.50
CA SER A 112 -7.66 -6.93 -21.23
C SER A 112 -8.96 -6.91 -20.43
N LEU A 113 -9.06 -6.01 -19.46
CA LEU A 113 -10.35 -5.48 -19.06
C LEU A 113 -10.47 -4.15 -19.80
N PHE A 114 -10.87 -4.29 -21.08
CA PHE A 114 -10.96 -3.32 -22.17
C PHE A 114 -9.73 -3.22 -23.08
#